data_AF-Q831Z4-F1
#
_entry.id   AF-Q831Z4-F1
#
_cell.length_a   1.000
_cell.length_b   1.000
_cell.length_c   1.000
_cell.angle_alpha   90.00
_cell.angle_beta   90.00
_cell.angle_gamma   90.00
#
_symmetry.space_group_name_H-M   'P 1'
#
loop_
_entity.id
_entity.type
_entity.pdbx_description
1 polymer ?
#
loop_
_entity_poly.entity_id
_entity_poly.type
_entity_poly.pdbx_seq_one_letter_code
_entity_poly.pdbx_strand_id
1 'polypeptide(L)'
;MMTNNSNIEVALVVEVNGIRCKAITFDDMNQATYINNGEVIKNLSVNSFVVIRQNFIKIIGRINSESIWDTQNNKQNYQLDNRFSKNTIKRILDIQIIGYISEGCFTTGTTYIPMIGNICSIPTTEETQTIYVNSFDHFNGDQTIKIGKSLNEQIEVNLPISSFFASHIGIFGNTGSGKSNTLHKLYFELFKQSFPLLREKSRFVVIDFNGEYVHDNSFGVPKSEKNIYELSTRTVSNKRLQIKRDIFFSSEILSILFSATQQTQKPFLERVLKGINKFGFGEESLQRWISSILREIFTTFPNMDLKNRFVSILGEFYDSSEALEPIKQAQIYSKDDPAKFIVNGTFFDGNWESKHMQAVNLEQVENVILTEKLNIFKEFELRCKLQLVKDLLYRNVISDHIDPLLKRIDSRIEDFQKYIEIVGQIDNVKFLEIISLRDLNQEAKQIVAMLTSKMFFDEQKTSKDKVSFHLIIDEAHNILSDQSRNDNTSWKDYRLSTFEEIIKEGRKFGFFLTLSSQRPADISPTLLSQVHNFFLHKLVNERDLQIIDNSLSTLDRVSKSMLPGLSQGICIITGTALSLPMIVNVDFISDKTLRPQSDTVDLVEAWVNE
;
A
#
# COMPACT_ATOMS: atom_id res chain seq x y z
N MET A 1 -23.66 -37.50 4.56
CA MET A 1 -25.13 -37.45 4.62
C MET A 1 -25.57 -36.37 3.64
N MET A 2 -26.19 -36.73 2.51
CA MET A 2 -26.72 -35.75 1.56
C MET A 2 -28.01 -35.18 2.13
N THR A 3 -27.94 -33.99 2.72
CA THR A 3 -29.13 -33.19 3.02
C THR A 3 -29.74 -32.73 1.70
N ASN A 4 -30.97 -33.17 1.40
CA ASN A 4 -31.74 -32.67 0.26
C ASN A 4 -31.97 -31.15 0.44
N ASN A 5 -31.08 -30.34 -0.11
CA ASN A 5 -31.26 -28.89 -0.25
C ASN A 5 -32.17 -28.62 -1.45
N SER A 6 -33.47 -28.90 -1.30
CA SER A 6 -34.47 -28.48 -2.28
C SER A 6 -34.77 -27.00 -2.11
N ASN A 7 -34.62 -26.22 -3.18
CA ASN A 7 -35.07 -24.82 -3.21
C ASN A 7 -36.55 -24.71 -2.81
N ILE A 8 -36.90 -23.67 -2.05
CA ILE A 8 -38.29 -23.34 -1.72
C ILE A 8 -38.93 -22.69 -2.96
N GLU A 9 -39.96 -23.31 -3.50
CA GLU A 9 -40.71 -22.82 -4.66
C GLU A 9 -41.71 -21.74 -4.24
N VAL A 10 -41.64 -20.57 -4.86
CA VAL A 10 -42.34 -19.37 -4.35
C VAL A 10 -43.23 -18.68 -5.37
N ALA A 11 -42.96 -18.83 -6.67
CA ALA A 11 -43.74 -18.15 -7.70
C ALA A 11 -43.76 -18.92 -9.02
N LEU A 12 -44.68 -18.54 -9.90
CA LEU A 12 -44.81 -19.06 -11.26
C LEU A 12 -44.61 -17.93 -12.27
N VAL A 13 -43.77 -18.15 -13.28
CA VAL A 13 -43.58 -17.18 -14.39
C VAL A 13 -44.87 -17.07 -15.22
N VAL A 14 -45.41 -15.87 -15.37
CA VAL A 14 -46.66 -15.60 -16.11
C VAL A 14 -46.47 -14.74 -17.35
N GLU A 15 -45.38 -13.98 -17.43
CA GLU A 15 -45.08 -13.09 -18.55
C GLU A 15 -43.58 -13.14 -18.81
N VAL A 16 -43.18 -13.19 -20.07
CA VAL A 16 -41.77 -13.18 -20.47
C VAL A 16 -41.61 -12.18 -21.61
N ASN A 17 -40.69 -11.23 -21.44
CA ASN A 17 -40.36 -10.19 -22.39
C ASN A 17 -38.83 -10.05 -22.47
N GLY A 18 -38.22 -10.83 -23.36
CA GLY A 18 -36.76 -10.90 -23.50
C GLY A 18 -36.09 -11.31 -22.19
N ILE A 19 -35.19 -10.48 -21.67
CA ILE A 19 -34.47 -10.71 -20.40
C ILE A 19 -35.26 -10.28 -19.16
N ARG A 20 -36.52 -9.86 -19.30
CA ARG A 20 -37.39 -9.54 -18.17
C ARG A 20 -38.57 -10.51 -18.15
N CYS A 21 -38.99 -10.92 -16.97
CA CYS A 21 -40.19 -11.71 -16.80
C CYS A 21 -40.94 -11.27 -15.55
N LYS A 22 -42.25 -11.55 -15.52
CA LYS A 22 -43.05 -11.40 -14.31
C LYS A 22 -43.42 -12.77 -13.77
N ALA A 23 -43.33 -12.91 -12.45
CA ALA A 23 -43.80 -14.09 -11.74
C ALA A 23 -44.84 -13.71 -10.69
N ILE A 24 -45.86 -14.54 -10.52
CA ILE A 24 -46.88 -14.38 -9.47
C ILE A 24 -46.56 -15.37 -8.35
N THR A 25 -46.48 -14.89 -7.12
CA THR A 25 -46.21 -15.75 -5.96
C THR A 25 -47.39 -16.67 -5.65
N PHE A 26 -47.10 -17.84 -5.08
CA PHE A 26 -48.13 -18.72 -4.53
C PHE A 26 -48.79 -18.07 -3.31
N ASP A 27 -50.06 -18.40 -3.05
CA ASP A 27 -50.90 -17.72 -2.05
C ASP A 27 -50.39 -17.87 -0.61
N ASP A 28 -49.69 -18.98 -0.33
CA ASP A 28 -49.02 -19.31 0.93
C ASP A 28 -47.62 -18.71 1.05
N MET A 29 -47.07 -18.16 -0.04
CA MET A 29 -45.68 -17.69 -0.13
C MET A 29 -45.50 -16.17 0.02
N ASN A 30 -46.35 -15.55 0.83
CA ASN A 30 -46.34 -14.11 1.12
C ASN A 30 -45.63 -13.71 2.43
N GLN A 31 -45.11 -14.67 3.20
CA GLN A 31 -44.42 -14.38 4.47
C GLN A 31 -43.01 -13.80 4.21
N ALA A 32 -42.48 -13.00 5.15
CA ALA A 32 -41.16 -12.39 5.02
C ALA A 32 -40.01 -13.42 5.16
N THR A 33 -40.23 -14.51 5.88
CA THR A 33 -39.25 -15.56 6.17
C THR A 33 -39.93 -16.92 6.27
N TYR A 34 -39.21 -17.98 5.92
CA TYR A 34 -39.62 -19.38 6.08
C TYR A 34 -38.62 -20.14 6.93
N ILE A 35 -39.05 -21.26 7.51
CA ILE A 35 -38.15 -22.20 8.18
C ILE A 35 -37.96 -23.39 7.26
N ASN A 36 -36.71 -23.69 6.89
CA ASN A 36 -36.36 -24.86 6.10
C ASN A 36 -35.18 -25.58 6.76
N ASN A 37 -35.35 -26.87 7.05
CA ASN A 37 -34.33 -27.68 7.73
C ASN A 37 -33.77 -27.06 9.04
N GLY A 38 -34.58 -26.29 9.77
CA GLY A 38 -34.19 -25.64 11.02
C GLY A 38 -33.52 -24.26 10.86
N GLU A 39 -33.32 -23.80 9.62
CA GLU A 39 -32.77 -22.47 9.32
C GLU A 39 -33.88 -21.49 8.90
N VAL A 40 -33.76 -20.24 9.32
CA VAL A 40 -34.65 -19.15 8.89
C VAL A 40 -34.17 -18.60 7.56
N ILE A 41 -34.93 -18.82 6.50
CA ILE A 41 -34.65 -18.35 5.14
C ILE A 41 -35.50 -17.12 4.85
N LYS A 42 -34.86 -16.03 4.42
CA LYS A 42 -35.56 -14.82 3.98
C LYS A 42 -36.28 -15.07 2.65
N ASN A 43 -37.52 -14.61 2.53
CA ASN A 43 -38.24 -14.66 1.26
C ASN A 43 -37.61 -13.70 0.24
N LEU A 44 -37.93 -13.92 -1.03
CA LEU A 44 -37.61 -13.03 -2.13
C LEU A 44 -37.99 -11.58 -1.80
N SER A 45 -37.12 -10.63 -2.11
CA SER A 45 -37.36 -9.19 -1.96
C SER A 45 -36.71 -8.43 -3.11
N VAL A 46 -37.00 -7.15 -3.25
CA VAL A 46 -36.28 -6.31 -4.23
C VAL A 46 -34.76 -6.48 -4.04
N ASN A 47 -34.04 -6.58 -5.15
CA ASN A 47 -32.61 -6.89 -5.27
C ASN A 47 -32.15 -8.31 -4.93
N SER A 48 -32.99 -9.19 -4.40
CA SER A 48 -32.58 -10.59 -4.14
C SER A 48 -32.55 -11.40 -5.45
N PHE A 49 -31.78 -12.48 -5.44
CA PHE A 49 -31.78 -13.45 -6.53
C PHE A 49 -32.99 -14.39 -6.46
N VAL A 50 -33.38 -14.89 -7.64
CA VAL A 50 -34.41 -15.92 -7.82
C VAL A 50 -33.91 -16.96 -8.83
N VAL A 51 -34.13 -18.23 -8.53
CA VAL A 51 -33.78 -19.35 -9.42
C VAL A 51 -35.02 -19.79 -10.17
N ILE A 52 -34.95 -19.75 -11.50
CA ILE A 52 -35.99 -20.26 -12.39
C ILE A 52 -35.50 -21.57 -13.00
N ARG A 53 -36.12 -22.69 -12.63
CA ARG A 53 -35.68 -24.02 -13.09
C ARG A 53 -36.18 -24.30 -14.51
N GLN A 54 -35.26 -24.67 -15.39
CA GLN A 54 -35.55 -25.12 -16.75
C GLN A 54 -34.72 -26.38 -17.06
N ASN A 55 -35.30 -27.56 -16.80
CA ASN A 55 -34.62 -28.85 -16.89
C ASN A 55 -33.33 -28.89 -16.04
N PHE A 56 -32.18 -29.10 -16.68
CA PHE A 56 -30.86 -29.16 -16.02
C PHE A 56 -30.22 -27.78 -15.81
N ILE A 57 -30.82 -26.72 -16.35
CA ILE A 57 -30.32 -25.36 -16.27
C ILE A 57 -31.11 -24.60 -15.21
N LYS A 58 -30.39 -23.84 -14.39
CA LYS A 58 -30.96 -22.95 -13.39
C LYS A 58 -30.76 -21.52 -13.86
N ILE A 59 -31.80 -20.89 -14.41
CA ILE A 59 -31.74 -19.49 -14.81
C ILE A 59 -31.76 -18.63 -13.55
N ILE A 60 -30.86 -17.65 -13.47
CA ILE A 60 -30.77 -16.74 -12.34
C ILE A 60 -31.33 -15.39 -12.75
N GLY A 61 -32.32 -14.93 -11.99
CA GLY A 61 -32.89 -13.59 -12.09
C GLY A 61 -32.61 -12.76 -10.84
N ARG A 62 -32.69 -11.44 -10.98
CA ARG A 62 -32.70 -10.46 -9.89
C ARG A 62 -34.04 -9.74 -9.88
N ILE A 63 -34.60 -9.55 -8.69
CA ILE A 63 -35.89 -8.88 -8.53
C ILE A 63 -35.68 -7.37 -8.61
N ASN A 64 -36.20 -6.75 -9.66
CA ASN A 64 -36.10 -5.30 -9.88
C ASN A 64 -37.16 -4.53 -9.09
N SER A 65 -38.38 -5.09 -9.06
CA SER A 65 -39.48 -4.50 -8.30
C SER A 65 -40.48 -5.57 -7.88
N GLU A 66 -41.27 -5.26 -6.87
CA GLU A 66 -42.42 -6.05 -6.46
C GLU A 66 -43.66 -5.17 -6.46
N SER A 67 -44.80 -5.75 -6.80
CA SER A 67 -46.09 -5.09 -6.72
C SER A 67 -47.11 -6.02 -6.11
N ILE A 68 -48.01 -5.47 -5.32
CA ILE A 68 -49.14 -6.19 -4.73
C ILE A 68 -50.38 -5.69 -5.44
N TRP A 69 -51.11 -6.60 -6.06
CA TRP A 69 -52.33 -6.33 -6.78
C TRP A 69 -53.49 -7.02 -6.08
N ASP A 70 -54.57 -6.27 -5.83
CA ASP A 70 -55.83 -6.85 -5.38
C ASP A 70 -56.77 -7.04 -6.59
N THR A 71 -57.13 -8.28 -6.87
CA THR A 71 -58.04 -8.61 -7.98
C THR A 71 -59.48 -8.17 -7.72
N GLN A 72 -59.86 -7.86 -6.47
CA GLN A 72 -61.18 -7.30 -6.17
C GLN A 72 -61.26 -5.80 -6.44
N ASN A 73 -60.20 -5.06 -6.14
CA ASN A 73 -60.17 -3.61 -6.24
C ASN A 73 -59.40 -3.16 -7.48
N ASN A 74 -60.12 -2.83 -8.55
CA ASN A 74 -59.52 -2.27 -9.77
C ASN A 74 -59.42 -0.74 -9.67
N LYS A 75 -58.30 -0.16 -10.13
CA LYS A 75 -58.06 1.30 -10.23
C LYS A 75 -59.16 2.07 -10.98
N GLN A 76 -59.94 1.40 -11.81
CA GLN A 76 -61.04 2.00 -12.58
C GLN A 76 -62.37 2.09 -11.80
N ASN A 77 -62.53 1.39 -10.68
CA ASN A 77 -63.74 1.42 -9.86
C ASN A 77 -63.57 2.37 -8.66
N TYR A 78 -64.47 3.34 -8.54
CA TYR A 78 -64.47 4.32 -7.44
C TYR A 78 -65.04 3.76 -6.11
N GLN A 79 -65.84 2.70 -6.18
CA GLN A 79 -66.31 1.98 -4.99
C GLN A 79 -65.31 0.89 -4.64
N LEU A 80 -64.44 1.17 -3.67
CA LEU A 80 -63.46 0.23 -3.14
C LEU A 80 -64.12 -0.70 -2.10
N ASP A 81 -63.86 -2.01 -2.20
CA ASP A 81 -64.25 -2.99 -1.20
C ASP A 81 -63.15 -3.10 -0.14
N ASN A 82 -63.45 -2.70 1.10
CA ASN A 82 -62.51 -2.71 2.22
C ASN A 82 -62.49 -4.05 2.98
N ARG A 83 -63.23 -5.08 2.55
CA ARG A 83 -63.24 -6.38 3.22
C ARG A 83 -62.04 -7.22 2.77
N PHE A 84 -61.29 -7.77 3.73
CA PHE A 84 -60.15 -8.64 3.42
C PHE A 84 -60.62 -9.97 2.80
N SER A 85 -60.11 -10.31 1.62
CA SER A 85 -60.31 -11.60 0.97
C SER A 85 -58.96 -12.26 0.68
N LYS A 86 -58.70 -13.40 1.33
CA LYS A 86 -57.36 -14.04 1.34
C LYS A 86 -56.82 -14.38 -0.07
N ASN A 87 -57.70 -14.65 -1.04
CA ASN A 87 -57.31 -15.16 -2.36
C ASN A 87 -57.26 -14.09 -3.47
N THR A 88 -57.43 -12.82 -3.12
CA THR A 88 -57.54 -11.73 -4.12
C THR A 88 -56.26 -10.93 -4.22
N ILE A 89 -55.42 -11.01 -3.19
CA ILE A 89 -54.12 -10.36 -3.16
C ILE A 89 -53.10 -11.24 -3.90
N LYS A 90 -52.56 -10.71 -5.00
CA LYS A 90 -51.50 -11.33 -5.79
C LYS A 90 -50.25 -10.47 -5.72
N ARG A 91 -49.14 -11.06 -5.26
CA ARG A 91 -47.83 -10.43 -5.30
C ARG A 91 -47.12 -10.82 -6.60
N ILE A 92 -46.70 -9.81 -7.34
CA ILE A 92 -46.09 -9.90 -8.66
C ILE A 92 -44.64 -9.43 -8.53
N LEU A 93 -43.72 -10.27 -8.95
CA LEU A 93 -42.29 -10.01 -8.98
C LEU A 93 -41.87 -9.65 -10.41
N ASP A 94 -41.23 -8.50 -10.59
CA ASP A 94 -40.58 -8.12 -11.84
C ASP A 94 -39.11 -8.57 -11.77
N ILE A 95 -38.76 -9.54 -12.60
CA ILE A 95 -37.49 -10.27 -12.56
C ILE A 95 -36.70 -9.93 -13.81
N GLN A 96 -35.46 -9.48 -13.62
CA GLN A 96 -34.48 -9.34 -14.69
C GLN A 96 -33.51 -10.51 -14.67
N ILE A 97 -33.40 -11.21 -15.80
CA ILE A 97 -32.45 -12.31 -15.96
C ILE A 97 -31.02 -11.76 -16.02
N ILE A 98 -30.15 -12.34 -15.20
CA ILE A 98 -28.75 -11.92 -15.08
C ILE A 98 -27.77 -12.98 -15.58
N GLY A 99 -28.17 -14.25 -15.56
CA GLY A 99 -27.30 -15.36 -15.94
C GLY A 99 -27.94 -16.71 -15.74
N TYR A 100 -27.13 -17.75 -15.73
CA TYR A 100 -27.57 -19.12 -15.47
C TYR A 100 -26.48 -19.92 -14.77
N ILE A 101 -26.89 -20.92 -14.00
CA ILE A 101 -26.00 -21.94 -13.46
C ILE A 101 -26.16 -23.21 -14.30
N SER A 102 -25.06 -23.71 -14.82
CA SER A 102 -24.95 -24.99 -15.52
C SER A 102 -23.73 -25.72 -15.01
N GLU A 103 -23.87 -27.03 -14.73
CA GLU A 103 -22.76 -27.87 -14.24
C GLU A 103 -22.06 -27.31 -12.98
N GLY A 104 -22.80 -26.57 -12.13
CA GLY A 104 -22.27 -25.98 -10.90
C GLY A 104 -21.52 -24.65 -11.08
N CYS A 105 -21.41 -24.14 -12.31
CA CYS A 105 -20.77 -22.86 -12.60
C CYS A 105 -21.81 -21.80 -12.98
N PHE A 106 -21.65 -20.59 -12.45
CA PHE A 106 -22.46 -19.45 -12.85
C PHE A 106 -21.85 -18.72 -14.05
N THR A 107 -22.66 -18.47 -15.06
CA THR A 107 -22.29 -17.67 -16.24
C THR A 107 -23.18 -16.43 -16.30
N THR A 108 -22.55 -15.25 -16.31
CA THR A 108 -23.23 -13.97 -16.51
C THR A 108 -23.65 -13.80 -17.97
N GLY A 109 -24.81 -13.17 -18.20
CA GLY A 109 -25.37 -12.97 -19.53
C GLY A 109 -26.42 -14.01 -19.91
N THR A 110 -27.29 -13.67 -20.85
CA THR A 110 -28.52 -14.42 -21.11
C THR A 110 -28.44 -15.22 -22.41
N THR A 111 -28.11 -16.50 -22.31
CA THR A 111 -28.34 -17.48 -23.39
C THR A 111 -29.74 -18.10 -23.27
N TYR A 112 -30.24 -18.19 -22.04
CA TYR A 112 -31.51 -18.84 -21.71
C TYR A 112 -32.53 -17.82 -21.22
N ILE A 113 -33.76 -17.98 -21.69
CA ILE A 113 -34.91 -17.17 -21.31
C ILE A 113 -35.91 -18.12 -20.64
N PRO A 114 -36.53 -17.74 -19.51
CA PRO A 114 -37.52 -18.57 -18.85
C PRO A 114 -38.76 -18.76 -19.74
N MET A 115 -39.47 -19.86 -19.55
CA MET A 115 -40.78 -20.10 -20.19
C MET A 115 -41.91 -19.73 -19.23
N ILE A 116 -43.05 -19.34 -19.80
CA ILE A 116 -44.30 -19.22 -19.02
C ILE A 116 -44.59 -20.57 -18.38
N GLY A 117 -44.94 -20.54 -17.09
CA GLY A 117 -45.17 -21.72 -16.28
C GLY A 117 -43.90 -22.31 -15.62
N ASN A 118 -42.71 -21.75 -15.85
CA ASN A 118 -41.54 -22.15 -15.06
C ASN A 118 -41.70 -21.69 -13.61
N ILE A 119 -41.21 -22.53 -12.69
CA ILE A 119 -41.27 -22.29 -11.25
C ILE A 119 -40.06 -21.45 -10.84
N CYS A 120 -40.33 -20.41 -10.08
CA CYS A 120 -39.37 -19.57 -9.40
C CYS A 120 -39.17 -20.08 -7.97
N SER A 121 -37.92 -20.12 -7.52
CA SER A 121 -37.55 -20.62 -6.21
C SER A 121 -36.48 -19.75 -5.55
N ILE A 122 -36.43 -19.77 -4.22
CA ILE A 122 -35.38 -19.10 -3.45
C ILE A 122 -34.06 -19.86 -3.68
N PRO A 123 -32.96 -19.18 -4.04
CA PRO A 123 -31.65 -19.82 -4.20
C PRO A 123 -31.18 -20.42 -2.87
N THR A 124 -30.48 -21.55 -2.95
CA THR A 124 -29.78 -22.11 -1.78
C THR A 124 -28.55 -21.27 -1.44
N THR A 125 -27.96 -21.49 -0.24
CA THR A 125 -26.71 -20.84 0.15
C THR A 125 -25.58 -21.16 -0.84
N GLU A 126 -25.47 -22.43 -1.26
CA GLU A 126 -24.49 -22.88 -2.26
C GLU A 126 -24.68 -22.17 -3.60
N GLU A 127 -25.91 -22.14 -4.13
CA GLU A 127 -26.20 -21.45 -5.40
C GLU A 127 -25.91 -19.96 -5.30
N THR A 128 -26.25 -19.33 -4.18
CA THR A 128 -25.98 -17.90 -3.96
C THR A 128 -24.48 -17.62 -3.93
N GLN A 129 -23.69 -18.47 -3.27
CA GLN A 129 -22.23 -18.38 -3.30
C GLN A 129 -21.67 -18.56 -4.72
N THR A 130 -22.18 -19.54 -5.48
CA THR A 130 -21.82 -19.75 -6.89
C THR A 130 -22.14 -18.53 -7.77
N ILE A 131 -23.26 -17.83 -7.51
CA ILE A 131 -23.64 -16.62 -8.27
C ILE A 131 -22.64 -15.47 -8.05
N TYR A 132 -22.14 -15.31 -6.83
CA TYR A 132 -21.25 -14.20 -6.48
C TYR A 132 -19.79 -14.48 -6.79
N VAL A 133 -19.30 -15.68 -6.50
CA VAL A 133 -17.87 -16.02 -6.61
C VAL A 133 -17.57 -16.54 -8.00
N ASN A 134 -16.56 -15.96 -8.65
CA ASN A 134 -16.24 -16.28 -10.04
C ASN A 134 -15.72 -17.72 -10.19
N SER A 135 -16.58 -18.62 -10.69
CA SER A 135 -16.33 -20.07 -10.79
C SER A 135 -15.25 -20.45 -11.83
N PHE A 136 -14.96 -19.57 -12.79
CA PHE A 136 -14.14 -19.90 -13.96
C PHE A 136 -12.66 -20.21 -13.65
N ASP A 137 -12.11 -19.63 -12.60
CA ASP A 137 -10.70 -19.81 -12.18
C ASP A 137 -10.56 -20.67 -10.91
N HIS A 138 -11.61 -21.42 -10.53
CA HIS A 138 -11.52 -22.27 -9.33
C HIS A 138 -10.49 -23.38 -9.54
N PHE A 139 -9.35 -23.24 -8.88
CA PHE A 139 -8.64 -24.40 -8.37
C PHE A 139 -9.63 -25.13 -7.47
N ASN A 140 -10.08 -26.32 -7.88
CA ASN A 140 -10.92 -27.18 -7.05
C ASN A 140 -10.34 -27.25 -5.62
N GLY A 141 -11.01 -26.63 -4.64
CA GLY A 141 -10.54 -26.55 -3.26
C GLY A 141 -9.87 -25.25 -2.81
N ASP A 142 -10.06 -24.12 -3.52
CA ASP A 142 -9.60 -22.81 -3.01
C ASP A 142 -10.21 -22.53 -1.63
N GLN A 143 -9.35 -22.13 -0.69
CA GLN A 143 -9.80 -21.79 0.66
C GLN A 143 -10.39 -20.38 0.65
N THR A 144 -11.33 -20.14 1.56
CA THR A 144 -12.03 -18.87 1.64
C THR A 144 -11.88 -18.23 3.02
N ILE A 145 -12.03 -16.91 3.06
CA ILE A 145 -12.12 -16.15 4.31
C ILE A 145 -13.51 -15.53 4.46
N LYS A 146 -14.04 -15.57 5.68
CA LYS A 146 -15.35 -15.00 6.01
C LYS A 146 -15.23 -13.55 6.42
N ILE A 147 -15.81 -12.64 5.66
CA ILE A 147 -15.75 -11.20 5.94
C ILE A 147 -16.98 -10.68 6.68
N GLY A 148 -18.15 -11.23 6.39
CA GLY A 148 -19.41 -10.73 6.93
C GLY A 148 -20.62 -11.43 6.31
N LYS A 149 -21.75 -10.72 6.26
CA LYS A 149 -23.00 -11.23 5.67
C LYS A 149 -23.50 -10.35 4.53
N SER A 150 -24.08 -10.99 3.51
CA SER A 150 -24.74 -10.25 2.43
C SER A 150 -25.98 -9.54 2.96
N LEU A 151 -26.21 -8.30 2.55
CA LEU A 151 -27.31 -7.50 3.08
C LEU A 151 -28.68 -8.04 2.62
N ASN A 152 -28.76 -8.50 1.37
CA ASN A 152 -30.02 -8.89 0.75
C ASN A 152 -30.43 -10.30 1.15
N GLU A 153 -29.52 -11.27 1.04
CA GLU A 153 -29.77 -12.70 1.26
C GLU A 153 -29.43 -13.16 2.69
N GLN A 154 -28.73 -12.33 3.48
CA GLN A 154 -28.33 -12.64 4.87
C GLN A 154 -27.43 -13.88 5.00
N ILE A 155 -26.73 -14.24 3.93
CA ILE A 155 -25.79 -15.37 3.91
C ILE A 155 -24.37 -14.94 4.23
N GLU A 156 -23.55 -15.88 4.66
CA GLU A 156 -22.12 -15.62 4.89
C GLU A 156 -21.37 -15.37 3.59
N VAL A 157 -20.51 -14.35 3.61
CA VAL A 157 -19.68 -13.94 2.49
C VAL A 157 -18.29 -14.53 2.65
N ASN A 158 -18.01 -15.53 1.82
CA ASN A 158 -16.74 -16.25 1.76
C ASN A 158 -15.95 -15.78 0.54
N LEU A 159 -14.85 -15.07 0.76
CA LEU A 159 -13.99 -14.59 -0.31
C LEU A 159 -12.89 -15.61 -0.62
N PRO A 160 -12.69 -15.99 -1.90
CA PRO A 160 -11.62 -16.90 -2.31
C PRO A 160 -10.24 -16.28 -2.09
N ILE A 161 -9.34 -16.99 -1.40
CA ILE A 161 -8.03 -16.43 -1.04
C ILE A 161 -7.16 -16.23 -2.28
N SER A 162 -7.12 -17.22 -3.18
CA SER A 162 -6.19 -17.21 -4.30
C SER A 162 -6.49 -16.09 -5.30
N SER A 163 -7.75 -15.92 -5.70
CA SER A 163 -8.11 -14.87 -6.67
C SER A 163 -8.18 -13.47 -6.05
N PHE A 164 -8.40 -13.36 -4.74
CA PHE A 164 -8.51 -12.08 -4.05
C PHE A 164 -7.14 -11.52 -3.65
N PHE A 165 -6.30 -12.30 -2.94
CA PHE A 165 -4.99 -11.83 -2.46
C PHE A 165 -3.87 -11.94 -3.51
N ALA A 166 -4.05 -12.72 -4.59
CA ALA A 166 -3.14 -12.67 -5.74
C ALA A 166 -3.48 -11.54 -6.74
N SER A 167 -3.91 -10.40 -6.21
CA SER A 167 -4.33 -9.21 -6.95
C SER A 167 -4.13 -7.93 -6.12
N HIS A 168 -4.23 -6.77 -6.75
CA HIS A 168 -4.24 -5.49 -6.03
C HIS A 168 -5.64 -5.18 -5.50
N ILE A 169 -5.73 -4.74 -4.24
CA ILE A 169 -7.00 -4.51 -3.52
C ILE A 169 -7.16 -3.02 -3.20
N GLY A 170 -8.38 -2.49 -3.36
CA GLY A 170 -8.74 -1.12 -3.00
C GLY A 170 -9.84 -1.08 -1.93
N ILE A 171 -9.67 -0.28 -0.89
CA ILE A 171 -10.66 -0.09 0.19
C ILE A 171 -10.97 1.40 0.29
N PHE A 172 -12.11 1.82 -0.25
CA PHE A 172 -12.46 3.24 -0.41
C PHE A 172 -13.72 3.60 0.35
N GLY A 173 -13.75 4.80 0.95
CA GLY A 173 -14.90 5.30 1.70
C GLY A 173 -14.59 6.50 2.59
N ASN A 174 -15.59 7.29 2.93
CA ASN A 174 -15.43 8.47 3.78
C ASN A 174 -14.87 8.10 5.18
N THR A 175 -14.38 9.08 5.93
CA THR A 175 -13.98 8.91 7.34
C THR A 175 -15.15 8.33 8.16
N GLY A 176 -14.86 7.38 9.05
CA GLY A 176 -15.87 6.71 9.87
C GLY A 176 -16.79 5.71 9.13
N SER A 177 -16.56 5.43 7.85
CA SER A 177 -17.42 4.51 7.09
C SER A 177 -17.18 3.03 7.37
N GLY A 178 -16.02 2.66 7.94
CA GLY A 178 -15.66 1.27 8.25
C GLY A 178 -14.42 0.74 7.53
N LYS A 179 -13.67 1.58 6.79
CA LYS A 179 -12.44 1.21 6.06
C LYS A 179 -11.42 0.44 6.90
N SER A 180 -10.95 1.03 8.01
CA SER A 180 -9.93 0.42 8.88
C SER A 180 -10.40 -0.92 9.44
N ASN A 181 -11.69 -1.04 9.80
CA ASN A 181 -12.28 -2.31 10.20
C ASN A 181 -12.24 -3.34 9.07
N THR A 182 -12.59 -2.98 7.84
CA THR A 182 -12.52 -3.89 6.68
C THR A 182 -11.09 -4.32 6.37
N LEU A 183 -10.14 -3.38 6.32
CA LEU A 183 -8.72 -3.68 6.11
C LEU A 183 -8.23 -4.65 7.19
N HIS A 184 -8.48 -4.32 8.46
CA HIS A 184 -8.12 -5.16 9.59
C HIS A 184 -8.73 -6.55 9.52
N LYS A 185 -10.05 -6.63 9.33
CA LYS A 185 -10.82 -7.88 9.25
C LYS A 185 -10.32 -8.78 8.12
N LEU A 186 -10.05 -8.21 6.96
CA LEU A 186 -9.55 -8.93 5.78
C LEU A 186 -8.26 -9.70 6.09
N TYR A 187 -7.28 -9.01 6.67
CA TYR A 187 -5.98 -9.61 7.00
C TYR A 187 -6.03 -10.46 8.27
N PHE A 188 -6.85 -10.10 9.26
CA PHE A 188 -7.10 -10.94 10.44
C PHE A 188 -7.62 -12.33 10.05
N GLU A 189 -8.62 -12.40 9.17
CA GLU A 189 -9.19 -13.69 8.73
C GLU A 189 -8.23 -14.48 7.85
N LEU A 190 -7.39 -13.81 7.06
CA LEU A 190 -6.31 -14.46 6.32
C LEU A 190 -5.26 -15.06 7.27
N PHE A 191 -4.80 -14.29 8.25
CA PHE A 191 -3.72 -14.71 9.15
C PHE A 191 -4.16 -15.80 10.13
N LYS A 192 -5.46 -15.88 10.41
CA LYS A 192 -6.08 -16.95 11.20
C LYS A 192 -6.09 -18.30 10.48
N GLN A 193 -5.97 -18.33 9.15
CA GLN A 193 -5.94 -19.59 8.40
C GLN A 193 -4.69 -20.42 8.71
N SER A 194 -4.88 -21.73 8.89
CA SER A 194 -3.82 -22.69 9.22
C SER A 194 -3.03 -23.14 7.99
N PHE A 195 -2.38 -22.19 7.31
CA PHE A 195 -1.48 -22.50 6.20
C PHE A 195 -0.05 -22.72 6.70
N PRO A 196 0.54 -23.93 6.57
CA PRO A 196 1.84 -24.26 7.16
C PRO A 196 2.97 -23.34 6.69
N LEU A 197 2.95 -22.95 5.41
CA LEU A 197 4.01 -22.17 4.79
C LEU A 197 3.69 -20.68 4.64
N LEU A 198 2.53 -20.20 5.13
CA LEU A 198 2.16 -18.79 4.97
C LEU A 198 3.17 -17.87 5.67
N ARG A 199 3.61 -18.24 6.87
CA ARG A 199 4.59 -17.49 7.66
C ARG A 199 6.00 -17.51 7.05
N GLU A 200 6.33 -18.54 6.29
CA GLU A 200 7.65 -18.74 5.67
C GLU A 200 7.73 -18.13 4.27
N LYS A 201 6.64 -18.18 3.50
CA LYS A 201 6.62 -17.78 2.08
C LYS A 201 5.94 -16.46 1.81
N SER A 202 5.35 -15.82 2.82
CA SER A 202 4.67 -14.55 2.63
C SER A 202 5.08 -13.53 3.68
N ARG A 203 5.23 -12.28 3.24
CA ARG A 203 5.52 -11.14 4.09
C ARG A 203 4.46 -10.07 3.92
N PHE A 204 4.10 -9.44 5.03
CA PHE A 204 3.10 -8.39 5.08
C PHE A 204 3.70 -7.15 5.72
N VAL A 205 3.58 -6.00 5.04
CA VAL A 205 4.04 -4.71 5.56
C VAL A 205 2.86 -3.74 5.55
N VAL A 206 2.51 -3.21 6.71
CA VAL A 206 1.45 -2.22 6.89
C VAL A 206 2.08 -0.85 7.09
N ILE A 207 1.78 0.08 6.20
CA ILE A 207 2.07 1.50 6.37
C ILE A 207 0.86 2.14 7.05
N ASP A 208 1.01 2.47 8.32
CA ASP A 208 -0.04 2.97 9.19
C ASP A 208 0.12 4.48 9.43
N PHE A 209 -0.75 5.28 8.83
CA PHE A 209 -0.67 6.75 8.90
C PHE A 209 -1.08 7.34 10.25
N ASN A 210 -2.01 6.67 10.94
CA ASN A 210 -2.67 7.20 12.13
C ASN A 210 -2.25 6.46 13.41
N GLY A 211 -1.51 5.37 13.28
CA GLY A 211 -1.13 4.53 14.42
C GLY A 211 -2.26 3.63 14.93
N GLU A 212 -3.25 3.33 14.08
CA GLU A 212 -4.44 2.54 14.45
C GLU A 212 -4.11 1.07 14.73
N TYR A 213 -2.99 0.55 14.21
CA TYR A 213 -2.63 -0.86 14.30
C TYR A 213 -1.42 -1.12 15.22
N VAL A 214 -0.99 -0.13 15.99
CA VAL A 214 0.25 -0.14 16.80
C VAL A 214 0.02 -0.74 18.19
N HIS A 215 -0.60 -1.92 18.26
CA HIS A 215 -0.86 -2.63 19.51
C HIS A 215 -0.53 -4.11 19.40
N ASP A 216 -0.21 -4.76 20.52
CA ASP A 216 0.34 -6.13 20.55
C ASP A 216 -0.59 -7.20 19.97
N ASN A 217 -1.89 -6.91 19.86
CA ASN A 217 -2.90 -7.85 19.38
C ASN A 217 -3.42 -7.57 17.96
N SER A 218 -2.91 -6.52 17.30
CA SER A 218 -3.30 -6.13 15.93
C SER A 218 -3.23 -7.31 14.96
N PHE A 219 -4.25 -7.46 14.11
CA PHE A 219 -4.38 -8.52 13.10
C PHE A 219 -4.35 -9.95 13.66
N GLY A 220 -4.43 -10.14 14.98
CA GLY A 220 -4.36 -11.46 15.61
C GLY A 220 -2.98 -12.13 15.48
N VAL A 221 -1.94 -11.38 15.15
CA VAL A 221 -0.57 -11.89 14.99
C VAL A 221 0.21 -11.71 16.30
N PRO A 222 0.83 -12.78 16.85
CA PRO A 222 1.62 -12.69 18.07
C PRO A 222 2.82 -11.74 17.93
N LYS A 223 3.22 -11.10 19.05
CA LYS A 223 4.38 -10.20 19.12
C LYS A 223 5.69 -10.82 18.61
N SER A 224 5.88 -12.13 18.80
CA SER A 224 7.07 -12.87 18.33
C SER A 224 7.19 -12.93 16.81
N GLU A 225 6.06 -12.80 16.09
CA GLU A 225 5.94 -12.88 14.64
C GLU A 225 5.73 -11.52 13.97
N LYS A 226 5.84 -10.42 14.74
CA LYS A 226 5.68 -9.07 14.19
C LYS A 226 6.70 -8.07 14.68
N ASN A 227 6.98 -7.10 13.81
CA ASN A 227 7.76 -5.91 14.11
C ASN A 227 6.85 -4.69 14.07
N ILE A 228 6.92 -3.82 15.09
CA ILE A 228 6.25 -2.53 15.11
C ILE A 228 7.32 -1.44 15.12
N TYR A 229 7.23 -0.50 14.18
CA TYR A 229 8.10 0.67 14.06
C TYR A 229 7.27 1.92 14.34
N GLU A 230 7.47 2.53 15.50
CA GLU A 230 6.88 3.83 15.85
C GLU A 230 7.89 4.93 15.52
N LEU A 231 7.77 5.47 14.31
CA LEU A 231 8.73 6.43 13.77
C LEU A 231 8.36 7.86 14.16
N SER A 232 9.37 8.69 14.43
CA SER A 232 9.21 10.08 14.84
C SER A 232 10.24 11.01 14.18
N THR A 233 9.82 12.21 13.78
CA THR A 233 10.73 13.30 13.38
C THR A 233 11.10 14.22 14.54
N ARG A 234 10.43 14.08 15.70
CA ARG A 234 10.62 14.94 16.88
C ARG A 234 11.75 14.43 17.77
N THR A 235 11.76 13.12 18.02
CA THR A 235 12.76 12.40 18.82
C THR A 235 13.34 11.24 18.05
N VAL A 236 14.52 10.77 18.45
CA VAL A 236 15.12 9.53 17.91
C VAL A 236 14.21 8.36 18.28
N SER A 237 13.80 7.60 17.27
CA SER A 237 12.88 6.47 17.42
C SER A 237 13.61 5.30 18.10
N ASN A 238 12.94 4.64 19.06
CA ASN A 238 13.50 3.48 19.77
C ASN A 238 13.90 2.36 18.80
N LYS A 239 13.08 2.14 17.77
CA LYS A 239 13.34 1.22 16.66
C LYS A 239 13.20 1.99 15.36
N ARG A 240 14.32 2.19 14.67
CA ARG A 240 14.37 2.86 13.37
C ARG A 240 14.08 1.85 12.25
N LEU A 241 13.57 2.36 11.14
CA LEU A 241 13.32 1.55 9.96
C LEU A 241 14.65 1.23 9.27
N GLN A 242 14.91 -0.06 9.07
CA GLN A 242 16.10 -0.51 8.36
C GLN A 242 15.93 -0.35 6.85
N ILE A 243 16.82 0.39 6.22
CA ILE A 243 16.89 0.57 4.76
C ILE A 243 18.20 0.01 4.25
N LYS A 244 18.15 -0.81 3.20
CA LYS A 244 19.36 -1.37 2.60
C LYS A 244 20.23 -0.27 1.98
N ARG A 245 21.53 -0.43 2.16
CA ARG A 245 22.56 0.52 1.72
C ARG A 245 22.52 0.77 0.21
N ASP A 246 22.39 -0.27 -0.60
CA ASP A 246 22.31 -0.19 -2.06
C ASP A 246 21.06 0.57 -2.55
N ILE A 247 19.94 0.45 -1.83
CA ILE A 247 18.72 1.21 -2.11
C ILE A 247 18.92 2.70 -1.77
N PHE A 248 19.38 3.00 -0.55
CA PHE A 248 19.55 4.38 -0.09
C PHE A 248 20.60 5.14 -0.91
N PHE A 249 21.76 4.52 -1.16
CA PHE A 249 22.87 5.11 -1.89
C PHE A 249 22.80 4.83 -3.41
N SER A 250 21.62 4.99 -4.00
CA SER A 250 21.44 5.03 -5.45
C SER A 250 21.37 6.47 -5.95
N SER A 251 21.81 6.71 -7.19
CA SER A 251 21.84 8.05 -7.79
C SER A 251 20.43 8.67 -7.83
N GLU A 252 19.41 7.88 -8.20
CA GLU A 252 18.03 8.34 -8.20
C GLU A 252 17.56 8.72 -6.80
N ILE A 253 17.69 7.82 -5.82
CA ILE A 253 17.18 8.06 -4.46
C ILE A 253 17.88 9.23 -3.80
N LEU A 254 19.21 9.36 -3.88
CA LEU A 254 19.92 10.50 -3.30
C LEU A 254 19.51 11.82 -3.99
N SER A 255 19.34 11.81 -5.30
CA SER A 255 18.90 13.02 -6.03
C SER A 255 17.52 13.48 -5.56
N ILE A 256 16.68 12.53 -5.20
CA ILE A 256 15.29 12.72 -4.81
C ILE A 256 15.24 13.15 -3.33
N LEU A 257 15.88 12.40 -2.43
CA LEU A 257 15.99 12.71 -1.00
C LEU A 257 16.64 14.08 -0.73
N PHE A 258 17.57 14.54 -1.57
CA PHE A 258 18.25 15.83 -1.38
C PHE A 258 17.85 16.89 -2.41
N SER A 259 16.80 16.64 -3.21
CA SER A 259 16.30 17.57 -4.23
C SER A 259 17.41 18.12 -5.14
N ALA A 260 18.24 17.22 -5.67
CA ALA A 260 19.38 17.53 -6.52
C ALA A 260 18.94 17.98 -7.92
N THR A 261 19.52 19.05 -8.43
CA THR A 261 19.35 19.47 -9.83
C THR A 261 19.95 18.46 -10.81
N GLN A 262 19.24 18.17 -11.89
CA GLN A 262 19.64 17.15 -12.87
C GLN A 262 20.97 17.46 -13.58
N GLN A 263 21.25 18.73 -13.86
CA GLN A 263 22.38 19.13 -14.71
C GLN A 263 23.73 19.15 -13.97
N THR A 264 23.74 19.40 -12.66
CA THR A 264 24.98 19.66 -11.91
C THR A 264 25.09 18.82 -10.65
N GLN A 265 24.03 18.77 -9.85
CA GLN A 265 24.05 18.11 -8.54
C GLN A 265 23.92 16.58 -8.64
N LYS A 266 23.09 16.06 -9.55
CA LYS A 266 23.01 14.61 -9.80
C LYS A 266 24.35 14.02 -10.30
N PRO A 267 25.02 14.60 -11.32
CA PRO A 267 26.36 14.14 -11.73
C PRO A 267 27.41 14.20 -10.60
N PHE A 268 27.29 15.15 -9.68
CA PHE A 268 28.14 15.22 -8.49
C PHE A 268 27.89 14.03 -7.55
N LEU A 269 26.63 13.74 -7.22
CA LEU A 269 26.27 12.57 -6.41
C LEU A 269 26.73 11.25 -7.06
N GLU A 270 26.65 11.13 -8.38
CA GLU A 270 27.17 9.97 -9.10
C GLU A 270 28.69 9.81 -8.95
N ARG A 271 29.46 10.90 -8.90
CA ARG A 271 30.90 10.85 -8.61
C ARG A 271 31.18 10.43 -7.17
N VAL A 272 30.40 10.93 -6.21
CA VAL A 272 30.48 10.48 -4.81
C VAL A 272 30.23 8.96 -4.74
N LEU A 273 29.16 8.47 -5.37
CA LEU A 273 28.84 7.04 -5.42
C LEU A 273 29.92 6.20 -6.11
N LYS A 274 30.51 6.69 -7.21
CA LYS A 274 31.66 6.03 -7.85
C LYS A 274 32.86 5.91 -6.92
N GLY A 275 33.15 6.96 -6.15
CA GLY A 275 34.16 6.89 -5.09
C GLY A 275 33.80 5.84 -4.04
N ILE A 276 32.54 5.82 -3.60
CA ILE A 276 32.07 4.89 -2.55
C ILE A 276 32.23 3.45 -3.03
N ASN A 277 31.85 3.17 -4.28
CA ASN A 277 32.00 1.84 -4.88
C ASN A 277 33.48 1.45 -5.07
N LYS A 278 34.38 2.43 -5.29
CA LYS A 278 35.82 2.18 -5.44
C LYS A 278 36.49 1.82 -4.10
N PHE A 279 36.19 2.56 -3.04
CA PHE A 279 36.88 2.41 -1.76
C PHE A 279 36.14 1.48 -0.78
N GLY A 280 34.81 1.41 -0.86
CA GLY A 280 33.92 0.70 0.06
C GLY A 280 33.27 1.64 1.10
N PHE A 281 32.67 1.07 2.13
CA PHE A 281 32.20 1.78 3.33
C PHE A 281 33.03 1.38 4.56
N GLY A 282 32.98 2.21 5.60
CA GLY A 282 33.69 1.96 6.85
C GLY A 282 35.03 2.69 6.93
N GLU A 283 35.67 2.56 8.08
CA GLU A 283 36.77 3.42 8.53
C GLU A 283 38.02 3.25 7.64
N GLU A 284 38.40 2.01 7.31
CA GLU A 284 39.53 1.74 6.40
C GLU A 284 39.28 2.23 4.97
N SER A 285 38.01 2.24 4.52
CA SER A 285 37.65 2.83 3.23
C SER A 285 37.74 4.35 3.27
N LEU A 286 37.24 4.96 4.35
CA LEU A 286 37.25 6.40 4.54
C LEU A 286 38.69 6.93 4.65
N GLN A 287 39.55 6.24 5.40
CA GLN A 287 40.98 6.48 5.49
C GLN A 287 41.61 6.54 4.10
N ARG A 288 41.47 5.47 3.29
CA ARG A 288 42.03 5.41 1.93
C ARG A 288 41.51 6.52 1.02
N TRP A 289 40.25 6.92 1.17
CA TRP A 289 39.68 8.03 0.41
C TRP A 289 40.31 9.37 0.82
N ILE A 290 40.37 9.65 2.12
CA ILE A 290 40.96 10.89 2.68
C ILE A 290 42.43 10.99 2.27
N SER A 291 43.20 9.91 2.42
CA SER A 291 44.61 9.84 2.01
C SER A 291 44.78 10.04 0.48
N SER A 292 43.86 9.53 -0.34
CA SER A 292 43.85 9.78 -1.79
C SER A 292 43.65 11.25 -2.12
N ILE A 293 42.70 11.93 -1.47
CA ILE A 293 42.43 13.36 -1.71
C ILE A 293 43.57 14.22 -1.18
N LEU A 294 44.09 13.92 0.02
CA LEU A 294 45.24 14.64 0.58
C LEU A 294 46.44 14.55 -0.35
N ARG A 295 46.74 13.34 -0.85
CA ARG A 295 47.78 13.15 -1.85
C ARG A 295 47.53 14.02 -3.09
N GLU A 296 46.33 13.97 -3.65
CA GLU A 296 45.97 14.79 -4.83
C GLU A 296 46.16 16.30 -4.55
N ILE A 297 45.76 16.81 -3.39
CA ILE A 297 45.97 18.22 -3.01
C ILE A 297 47.45 18.59 -3.03
N PHE A 298 48.30 17.74 -2.46
CA PHE A 298 49.72 18.04 -2.28
C PHE A 298 50.59 17.74 -3.50
N THR A 299 50.18 16.83 -4.38
CA THR A 299 50.94 16.45 -5.59
C THR A 299 50.47 17.13 -6.87
N THR A 300 49.34 17.85 -6.85
CA THR A 300 48.86 18.67 -7.98
C THR A 300 49.31 20.13 -7.82
N PHE A 301 48.75 21.04 -8.62
CA PHE A 301 49.08 22.46 -8.52
C PHE A 301 48.70 23.02 -7.13
N PRO A 302 49.65 23.60 -6.37
CA PRO A 302 49.36 24.05 -5.01
C PRO A 302 48.25 25.09 -4.93
N ASN A 303 47.26 24.81 -4.08
CA ASN A 303 46.12 25.69 -3.86
C ASN A 303 45.81 25.78 -2.35
N MET A 304 46.10 26.93 -1.74
CA MET A 304 45.90 27.16 -0.31
C MET A 304 44.43 27.12 0.11
N ASP A 305 43.52 27.59 -0.74
CA ASP A 305 42.09 27.61 -0.43
C ASP A 305 41.53 26.20 -0.34
N LEU A 306 41.93 25.32 -1.27
CA LEU A 306 41.50 23.91 -1.27
C LEU A 306 42.09 23.14 -0.11
N LYS A 307 43.36 23.38 0.21
CA LYS A 307 44.02 22.82 1.40
C LYS A 307 43.32 23.27 2.68
N ASN A 308 43.06 24.57 2.84
CA ASN A 308 42.36 25.12 4.00
C ASN A 308 40.94 24.56 4.12
N ARG A 309 40.21 24.44 2.99
CA ARG A 309 38.88 23.83 2.95
C ARG A 309 38.91 22.36 3.37
N PHE A 310 39.88 21.59 2.90
CA PHE A 310 40.06 20.18 3.30
C PHE A 310 40.27 20.04 4.81
N VAL A 311 41.16 20.85 5.40
CA VAL A 311 41.42 20.83 6.85
C VAL A 311 40.18 21.26 7.63
N SER A 312 39.49 22.32 7.19
CA SER A 312 38.25 22.78 7.81
C SER A 312 37.20 21.67 7.83
N ILE A 313 37.01 20.98 6.71
CA ILE A 313 36.06 19.86 6.61
C ILE A 313 36.45 18.75 7.57
N LEU A 314 37.72 18.32 7.64
CA LEU A 314 38.10 17.27 8.59
C LEU A 314 37.90 17.70 10.04
N GLY A 315 38.19 18.97 10.36
CA GLY A 315 37.97 19.53 11.70
C GLY A 315 36.50 19.66 12.12
N GLU A 316 35.54 19.64 11.18
CA GLU A 316 34.10 19.58 11.50
C GLU A 316 33.66 18.20 12.02
N PHE A 317 34.37 17.13 11.65
CA PHE A 317 33.98 15.74 11.93
C PHE A 317 34.86 15.04 12.96
N TYR A 318 36.09 15.52 13.14
CA TYR A 318 37.09 14.90 14.00
C TYR A 318 37.73 15.94 14.92
N ASP A 319 37.86 15.62 16.21
CA ASP A 319 38.56 16.46 17.20
C ASP A 319 40.09 16.27 17.06
N SER A 320 40.60 16.64 15.88
CA SER A 320 41.91 16.23 15.37
C SER A 320 42.90 17.39 15.24
N SER A 321 42.78 18.41 16.12
CA SER A 321 43.54 19.65 15.96
C SER A 321 45.04 19.41 15.82
N GLU A 322 45.61 18.52 16.64
CA GLU A 322 47.04 18.16 16.62
C GLU A 322 47.45 17.34 15.38
N ALA A 323 46.65 16.34 15.00
CA ALA A 323 46.95 15.50 13.84
C ALA A 323 46.96 16.31 12.52
N LEU A 324 46.09 17.32 12.42
CA LEU A 324 45.98 18.19 11.25
C LEU A 324 46.98 19.36 11.25
N GLU A 325 47.70 19.65 12.35
CA GLU A 325 48.62 20.80 12.43
C GLU A 325 49.66 20.84 11.30
N PRO A 326 50.35 19.73 10.96
CA PRO A 326 51.33 19.76 9.86
C PRO A 326 50.71 20.12 8.51
N ILE A 327 49.47 19.67 8.27
CA ILE A 327 48.71 20.02 7.06
C ILE A 327 48.31 21.50 7.08
N LYS A 328 47.89 22.04 8.23
CA LYS A 328 47.56 23.47 8.37
C LYS A 328 48.76 24.36 8.06
N GLN A 329 49.93 24.00 8.56
CA GLN A 329 51.18 24.74 8.42
C GLN A 329 51.82 24.67 7.02
N ALA A 330 51.26 23.88 6.10
CA ALA A 330 51.75 23.81 4.72
C ALA A 330 51.74 25.18 4.03
N GLN A 331 52.86 25.50 3.38
CA GLN A 331 53.07 26.76 2.64
C GLN A 331 53.32 26.48 1.15
N ILE A 332 53.03 27.47 0.30
CA ILE A 332 53.40 27.42 -1.11
C ILE A 332 54.81 28.00 -1.26
N TYR A 333 55.71 27.22 -1.85
CA TYR A 333 57.03 27.63 -2.27
C TYR A 333 57.03 27.89 -3.78
N SER A 334 57.30 29.14 -4.18
CA SER A 334 57.16 29.62 -5.57
C SER A 334 58.47 30.08 -6.21
N LYS A 335 59.63 29.77 -5.62
CA LYS A 335 60.92 30.13 -6.23
C LYS A 335 61.32 29.19 -7.37
N ASP A 336 60.72 28.00 -7.43
CA ASP A 336 60.88 27.03 -8.52
C ASP A 336 59.58 26.96 -9.35
N ASP A 337 59.71 26.73 -10.67
CA ASP A 337 58.59 26.46 -11.58
C ASP A 337 58.51 24.94 -11.86
N PRO A 338 57.39 24.25 -11.58
CA PRO A 338 56.15 24.75 -10.98
C PRO A 338 56.24 24.96 -9.46
N ALA A 339 55.37 25.84 -8.94
CA ALA A 339 55.20 26.06 -7.49
C ALA A 339 54.82 24.75 -6.78
N LYS A 340 55.27 24.59 -5.52
CA LYS A 340 55.12 23.35 -4.73
C LYS A 340 54.65 23.65 -3.31
N PHE A 341 54.03 22.66 -2.65
CA PHE A 341 53.84 22.74 -1.21
C PHE A 341 55.13 22.40 -0.46
N ILE A 342 55.35 23.02 0.70
CA ILE A 342 56.39 22.66 1.66
C ILE A 342 55.77 22.48 3.05
N VAL A 343 56.10 21.37 3.71
CA VAL A 343 55.70 21.05 5.09
C VAL A 343 56.91 20.50 5.83
N ASN A 344 57.25 21.06 6.99
CA ASN A 344 58.37 20.59 7.82
C ASN A 344 59.69 20.37 7.03
N GLY A 345 59.98 21.24 6.07
CA GLY A 345 61.16 21.15 5.20
C GLY A 345 61.07 20.12 4.07
N THR A 346 59.96 19.40 3.92
CA THR A 346 59.71 18.45 2.84
C THR A 346 58.91 19.11 1.71
N PHE A 347 59.44 19.05 0.48
CA PHE A 347 58.77 19.56 -0.72
C PHE A 347 57.89 18.49 -1.36
N PHE A 348 56.71 18.88 -1.84
CA PHE A 348 55.79 18.01 -2.57
C PHE A 348 55.89 18.35 -4.06
N ASP A 349 56.67 17.56 -4.79
CA ASP A 349 57.06 17.81 -6.18
C ASP A 349 56.35 16.90 -7.21
N GLY A 350 55.27 16.24 -6.79
CA GLY A 350 54.51 15.27 -7.58
C GLY A 350 54.73 13.82 -7.15
N ASN A 351 55.82 13.53 -6.44
CA ASN A 351 56.07 12.21 -5.86
C ASN A 351 55.35 12.04 -4.52
N TRP A 352 54.95 10.81 -4.18
CA TRP A 352 54.36 10.47 -2.89
C TRP A 352 55.04 9.21 -2.33
N GLU A 353 55.71 9.37 -1.19
CA GLU A 353 56.61 8.40 -0.56
C GLU A 353 56.45 8.50 0.96
N SER A 354 57.04 7.58 1.72
CA SER A 354 56.93 7.55 3.19
C SER A 354 57.34 8.86 3.88
N LYS A 355 58.35 9.58 3.36
CA LYS A 355 58.76 10.90 3.88
C LYS A 355 57.65 11.96 3.79
N HIS A 356 56.83 11.89 2.74
CA HIS A 356 55.71 12.80 2.54
C HIS A 356 54.59 12.48 3.52
N MET A 357 54.29 11.19 3.72
CA MET A 357 53.31 10.72 4.71
C MET A 357 53.68 11.16 6.13
N GLN A 358 54.97 11.08 6.49
CA GLN A 358 55.47 11.58 7.77
C GLN A 358 55.37 13.11 7.88
N ALA A 359 55.68 13.84 6.81
CA ALA A 359 55.62 15.31 6.81
C ALA A 359 54.21 15.85 7.07
N VAL A 360 53.17 15.23 6.52
CA VAL A 360 51.75 15.59 6.78
C VAL A 360 51.14 14.82 7.95
N ASN A 361 51.93 14.02 8.67
CA ASN A 361 51.47 13.23 9.80
C ASN A 361 50.27 12.32 9.47
N LEU A 362 50.32 11.70 8.29
CA LEU A 362 49.20 10.94 7.74
C LEU A 362 48.80 9.79 8.67
N GLU A 363 49.77 9.06 9.24
CA GLU A 363 49.48 7.95 10.15
C GLU A 363 48.62 8.36 11.35
N GLN A 364 48.85 9.54 11.93
CA GLN A 364 48.00 10.05 13.02
C GLN A 364 46.62 10.46 12.52
N VAL A 365 46.51 11.08 11.34
CA VAL A 365 45.21 11.39 10.73
C VAL A 365 44.40 10.11 10.49
N GLU A 366 45.06 9.08 9.96
CA GLU A 366 44.46 7.77 9.71
C GLU A 366 44.04 7.09 11.03
N ASN A 367 44.84 7.19 12.09
CA ASN A 367 44.49 6.67 13.41
C ASN A 367 43.27 7.37 14.02
N VAL A 368 43.15 8.70 13.90
CA VAL A 368 41.98 9.43 14.42
C VAL A 368 40.70 8.94 13.73
N ILE A 369 40.73 8.70 12.42
CA ILE A 369 39.59 8.18 11.66
C ILE A 369 39.17 6.78 12.16
N LEU A 370 40.13 5.94 12.56
CA LEU A 370 39.86 4.61 13.09
C LEU A 370 39.29 4.64 14.52
N THR A 371 39.69 5.62 15.33
CA THR A 371 39.23 5.75 16.73
C THR A 371 37.88 6.46 16.83
N GLU A 372 37.67 7.54 16.07
CA GLU A 372 36.44 8.35 16.09
C GLU A 372 35.48 7.88 15.00
N LYS A 373 34.75 6.81 15.29
CA LYS A 373 33.88 6.17 14.29
C LYS A 373 32.67 7.03 13.95
N LEU A 374 32.58 7.40 12.68
CA LEU A 374 31.40 8.07 12.14
C LEU A 374 30.30 7.06 11.83
N ASN A 375 29.05 7.42 12.09
CA ASN A 375 27.93 6.68 11.55
C ASN A 375 27.86 6.86 10.02
N ILE A 376 27.21 5.94 9.33
CA ILE A 376 27.18 5.88 7.86
C ILE A 376 26.63 7.14 7.19
N PHE A 377 25.72 7.88 7.85
CA PHE A 377 25.24 9.15 7.31
C PHE A 377 26.29 10.26 7.44
N LYS A 378 26.97 10.36 8.59
CA LYS A 378 28.06 11.34 8.78
C LYS A 378 29.28 11.02 7.90
N GLU A 379 29.57 9.74 7.70
CA GLU A 379 30.56 9.31 6.70
C GLU A 379 30.17 9.79 5.28
N PHE A 380 28.90 9.63 4.88
CA PHE A 380 28.43 10.10 3.58
C PHE A 380 28.51 11.63 3.45
N GLU A 381 28.10 12.37 4.48
CA GLU A 381 28.21 13.85 4.55
C GLU A 381 29.67 14.30 4.32
N LEU A 382 30.60 13.68 5.04
CA LEU A 382 32.03 13.95 4.91
C LEU A 382 32.53 13.62 3.50
N ARG A 383 32.16 12.47 2.94
CA ARG A 383 32.54 12.07 1.57
C ARG A 383 32.01 13.06 0.53
N CYS A 384 30.80 13.59 0.69
CA CYS A 384 30.27 14.65 -0.17
C CYS A 384 31.12 15.92 -0.07
N LYS A 385 31.38 16.43 1.14
CA LYS A 385 32.21 17.64 1.34
C LYS A 385 33.61 17.48 0.76
N LEU A 386 34.25 16.32 0.95
CA LEU A 386 35.57 16.01 0.39
C LEU A 386 35.54 15.82 -1.14
N GLN A 387 34.49 15.21 -1.70
CA GLN A 387 34.35 15.09 -3.16
C GLN A 387 34.30 16.47 -3.84
N LEU A 388 33.69 17.47 -3.20
CA LEU A 388 33.70 18.83 -3.73
C LEU A 388 35.11 19.44 -3.76
N VAL A 389 35.93 19.21 -2.73
CA VAL A 389 37.34 19.61 -2.74
C VAL A 389 38.07 18.99 -3.94
N LYS A 390 37.87 17.69 -4.16
CA LYS A 390 38.43 16.98 -5.31
C LYS A 390 37.96 17.54 -6.65
N ASP A 391 36.67 17.81 -6.81
CA ASP A 391 36.11 18.36 -8.05
C ASP A 391 36.64 19.77 -8.35
N LEU A 392 36.89 20.58 -7.31
CA LEU A 392 37.47 21.92 -7.43
C LEU A 392 38.96 21.88 -7.82
N LEU A 393 39.75 20.89 -7.37
CA LEU A 393 41.14 20.71 -7.80
C LEU A 393 41.26 20.61 -9.32
N TYR A 394 40.34 19.87 -9.94
CA TYR A 394 40.31 19.65 -11.39
C TYR A 394 39.47 20.68 -12.15
N ARG A 395 38.93 21.71 -11.47
CA ARG A 395 38.03 22.75 -12.03
C ARG A 395 36.81 22.18 -12.76
N ASN A 396 36.33 21.01 -12.31
CA ASN A 396 35.20 20.31 -12.92
C ASN A 396 33.85 20.91 -12.52
N VAL A 397 33.80 21.73 -11.46
CA VAL A 397 32.57 22.22 -10.85
C VAL A 397 32.74 23.63 -10.28
N ILE A 398 31.65 24.39 -10.22
CA ILE A 398 31.55 25.68 -9.54
C ILE A 398 30.92 25.46 -8.15
N SER A 399 31.57 25.91 -7.07
CA SER A 399 31.14 25.68 -5.69
C SER A 399 29.69 26.12 -5.43
N ASP A 400 29.31 27.29 -5.96
CA ASP A 400 27.98 27.90 -5.79
C ASP A 400 26.82 27.01 -6.26
N HIS A 401 27.08 26.06 -7.17
CA HIS A 401 26.07 25.12 -7.64
C HIS A 401 25.92 23.88 -6.75
N ILE A 402 26.92 23.53 -5.95
CA ILE A 402 26.92 22.33 -5.09
C ILE A 402 26.72 22.66 -3.61
N ASP A 403 27.20 23.80 -3.12
CA ASP A 403 27.03 24.18 -1.71
C ASP A 403 25.55 24.16 -1.24
N PRO A 404 24.53 24.55 -2.05
CA PRO A 404 23.13 24.37 -1.69
C PRO A 404 22.70 22.91 -1.50
N LEU A 405 23.28 21.98 -2.27
CA LEU A 405 23.04 20.55 -2.10
C LEU A 405 23.65 20.07 -0.78
N LEU A 406 24.90 20.44 -0.48
CA LEU A 406 25.57 20.04 0.75
C LEU A 406 24.79 20.50 1.98
N LYS A 407 24.31 21.74 2.01
CA LYS A 407 23.45 22.23 3.12
C LYS A 407 22.17 21.41 3.29
N ARG A 408 21.56 20.97 2.19
CA ARG A 408 20.37 20.08 2.25
C ARG A 408 20.74 18.68 2.72
N ILE A 409 21.90 18.16 2.33
CA ILE A 409 22.43 16.88 2.83
C ILE A 409 22.59 16.95 4.35
N ASP A 410 23.34 17.94 4.85
CA ASP A 410 23.60 18.15 6.26
C ASP A 410 22.28 18.21 7.06
N SER A 411 21.34 19.06 6.65
CA SER A 411 20.06 19.23 7.35
C SER A 411 19.14 18.01 7.29
N ARG A 412 19.03 17.31 6.14
CA ARG A 412 18.11 16.16 6.00
C ARG A 412 18.67 14.90 6.65
N ILE A 413 20.00 14.73 6.69
CA ILE A 413 20.63 13.61 7.39
C ILE A 413 20.31 13.63 8.89
N GLU A 414 20.35 14.80 9.52
CA GLU A 414 19.99 14.94 10.94
C GLU A 414 18.56 14.49 11.21
N ASP A 415 17.65 14.71 10.26
CA ASP A 415 16.27 14.23 10.36
C ASP A 415 16.17 12.71 10.10
N PHE A 416 16.79 12.21 9.04
CA PHE A 416 16.79 10.78 8.68
C PHE A 416 17.34 9.90 9.80
N GLN A 417 18.39 10.32 10.50
CA GLN A 417 19.00 9.56 11.60
C GLN A 417 18.02 9.25 12.75
N LYS A 418 16.94 10.02 12.90
CA LYS A 418 15.92 9.81 13.93
C LYS A 418 15.00 8.63 13.64
N TYR A 419 14.78 8.27 12.37
CA TYR A 419 13.78 7.28 11.98
C TYR A 419 14.25 6.24 10.96
N ILE A 420 15.43 6.42 10.33
CA ILE A 420 16.05 5.48 9.40
C ILE A 420 17.38 4.98 9.97
N GLU A 421 17.63 3.69 9.79
CA GLU A 421 18.92 3.04 9.97
C GLU A 421 19.36 2.42 8.65
N ILE A 422 20.56 2.73 8.17
CA ILE A 422 21.07 2.14 6.93
C ILE A 422 21.87 0.87 7.26
N VAL A 423 21.47 -0.25 6.66
CA VAL A 423 22.06 -1.57 6.91
C VAL A 423 22.55 -2.22 5.61
N GLY A 424 23.52 -3.14 5.73
CA GLY A 424 23.94 -3.95 4.57
C GLY A 424 22.91 -5.03 4.22
N GLN A 425 22.28 -5.61 5.23
CA GLN A 425 21.21 -6.59 5.13
C GLN A 425 20.18 -6.29 6.22
N ILE A 426 18.91 -6.55 5.95
CA ILE A 426 17.83 -6.37 6.93
C ILE A 426 17.84 -7.58 7.86
N ASP A 427 17.94 -7.32 9.16
CA ASP A 427 17.97 -8.35 10.19
C ASP A 427 16.59 -8.52 10.84
N ASN A 428 16.34 -9.71 11.40
CA ASN A 428 15.12 -10.00 12.18
C ASN A 428 13.81 -9.61 11.49
N VAL A 429 13.71 -9.83 10.19
CA VAL A 429 12.47 -9.61 9.46
C VAL A 429 11.43 -10.62 9.91
N LYS A 430 10.24 -10.12 10.22
CA LYS A 430 9.13 -10.91 10.73
C LYS A 430 8.06 -11.14 9.66
N PHE A 431 7.06 -11.95 10.00
CA PHE A 431 5.92 -12.23 9.12
C PHE A 431 5.12 -10.95 8.82
N LEU A 432 4.88 -10.14 9.85
CA LEU A 432 4.17 -8.86 9.77
C LEU A 432 5.06 -7.71 10.25
N GLU A 433 5.18 -6.67 9.45
CA GLU A 433 5.79 -5.40 9.87
C GLU A 433 4.75 -4.29 9.84
N ILE A 434 4.63 -3.53 10.93
CA ILE A 434 3.73 -2.38 11.03
C ILE A 434 4.60 -1.14 11.19
N ILE A 435 4.55 -0.25 10.22
CA ILE A 435 5.31 0.99 10.19
C ILE A 435 4.34 2.13 10.47
N SER A 436 4.34 2.61 11.71
CA SER A 436 3.55 3.78 12.11
C SER A 436 4.25 5.05 11.70
N LEU A 437 3.52 5.87 10.96
CA LEU A 437 3.95 7.19 10.52
C LEU A 437 3.29 8.31 11.33
N ARG A 438 2.55 7.99 12.40
CA ARG A 438 1.74 8.92 13.17
C ARG A 438 2.49 10.19 13.58
N ASP A 439 3.72 10.04 14.07
CA ASP A 439 4.57 11.14 14.57
C ASP A 439 5.63 11.62 13.55
N LEU A 440 5.41 11.33 12.27
CA LEU A 440 6.22 11.87 11.17
C LEU A 440 5.58 13.12 10.56
N ASN A 441 6.42 14.06 10.09
CA ASN A 441 5.95 15.14 9.22
C ASN A 441 5.57 14.60 7.83
N GLN A 442 4.83 15.38 7.02
CA GLN A 442 4.31 14.90 5.73
C GLN A 442 5.41 14.47 4.75
N GLU A 443 6.55 15.17 4.73
CA GLU A 443 7.67 14.81 3.86
C GLU A 443 8.28 13.46 4.26
N ALA A 444 8.54 13.26 5.56
CA ALA A 444 9.06 12.01 6.11
C ALA A 444 8.08 10.84 5.88
N LYS A 445 6.76 11.06 6.01
CA LYS A 445 5.72 10.06 5.69
C LYS A 445 5.88 9.54 4.26
N GLN A 446 6.04 10.45 3.30
CA GLN A 446 6.20 10.10 1.89
C GLN A 446 7.54 9.42 1.61
N ILE A 447 8.63 9.91 2.20
CA ILE A 447 9.97 9.33 2.05
C ILE A 447 9.99 7.90 2.57
N VAL A 448 9.51 7.65 3.79
CA VAL A 448 9.47 6.32 4.40
C VAL A 448 8.68 5.37 3.53
N ALA A 449 7.46 5.74 3.15
CA ALA A 449 6.62 4.89 2.31
C ALA A 449 7.25 4.58 0.95
N MET A 450 7.84 5.57 0.29
CA MET A 450 8.49 5.38 -1.00
C MET A 450 9.72 4.47 -0.89
N LEU A 451 10.60 4.70 0.09
CA LEU A 451 11.80 3.89 0.31
C LEU A 451 11.45 2.45 0.65
N THR A 452 10.47 2.24 1.54
CA THR A 452 9.97 0.91 1.89
C THR A 452 9.43 0.18 0.67
N SER A 453 8.54 0.82 -0.11
CA SER A 453 7.97 0.24 -1.32
C SER A 453 9.05 -0.15 -2.34
N LYS A 454 9.98 0.77 -2.62
CA LYS A 454 11.06 0.54 -3.59
C LYS A 454 11.99 -0.59 -3.16
N MET A 455 12.42 -0.59 -1.90
CA MET A 455 13.31 -1.60 -1.35
C MET A 455 12.72 -3.01 -1.46
N PHE A 456 11.47 -3.19 -1.02
CA PHE A 456 10.86 -4.52 -1.04
C PHE A 456 10.44 -4.96 -2.45
N PHE A 457 10.08 -4.01 -3.32
CA PHE A 457 9.78 -4.33 -4.71
C PHE A 457 11.03 -4.78 -5.48
N ASP A 458 12.16 -4.10 -5.30
CA ASP A 458 13.43 -4.47 -5.94
C ASP A 458 13.95 -5.82 -5.44
N GLU A 459 13.87 -6.07 -4.13
CA GLU A 459 14.18 -7.39 -3.56
C GLU A 459 13.32 -8.46 -4.23
N GLN A 460 12.03 -8.20 -4.39
CA GLN A 460 11.11 -9.17 -4.95
C GLN A 460 11.28 -9.40 -6.46
N LYS A 461 11.71 -8.38 -7.22
CA LYS A 461 12.12 -8.54 -8.62
C LYS A 461 13.32 -9.47 -8.78
N THR A 462 14.23 -9.49 -7.82
CA THR A 462 15.44 -10.32 -7.85
C THR A 462 15.26 -11.70 -7.23
N SER A 463 14.20 -11.90 -6.45
CA SER A 463 13.89 -13.17 -5.79
C SER A 463 13.63 -14.28 -6.82
N LYS A 464 14.29 -15.43 -6.64
CA LYS A 464 14.06 -16.63 -7.44
C LYS A 464 12.99 -17.54 -6.83
N ASP A 465 12.66 -17.31 -5.56
CA ASP A 465 11.72 -18.12 -4.83
C ASP A 465 10.29 -17.66 -5.08
N LYS A 466 9.35 -18.62 -5.11
CA LYS A 466 7.92 -18.34 -5.15
C LYS A 466 7.43 -17.88 -3.77
N VAL A 467 7.80 -16.66 -3.40
CA VAL A 467 7.33 -15.96 -2.19
C VAL A 467 6.37 -14.84 -2.59
N SER A 468 5.48 -14.45 -1.67
CA SER A 468 4.59 -13.31 -1.87
C SER A 468 4.90 -12.17 -0.91
N PHE A 469 4.76 -10.94 -1.38
CA PHE A 469 4.93 -9.75 -0.58
C PHE A 469 3.65 -8.91 -0.69
N HIS A 470 3.11 -8.50 0.44
CA HIS A 470 1.88 -7.71 0.53
C HIS A 470 2.21 -6.39 1.20
N LEU A 471 2.09 -5.30 0.45
CA LEU A 471 2.19 -3.95 0.98
C LEU A 471 0.79 -3.37 1.17
N ILE A 472 0.43 -3.13 2.43
CA ILE A 472 -0.85 -2.57 2.84
C ILE A 472 -0.60 -1.11 3.22
N ILE A 473 -1.27 -0.19 2.53
CA ILE A 473 -1.13 1.24 2.76
C ILE A 473 -2.46 1.78 3.21
N ASP A 474 -2.54 2.17 4.48
CA ASP A 474 -3.67 2.95 4.96
C ASP A 474 -3.54 4.41 4.54
N GLU A 475 -4.66 5.11 4.38
CA GLU A 475 -4.72 6.52 3.99
C GLU A 475 -3.82 6.86 2.77
N ALA A 476 -3.85 5.99 1.76
CA ALA A 476 -2.93 5.97 0.62
C ALA A 476 -2.93 7.26 -0.22
N HIS A 477 -3.97 8.10 -0.14
CA HIS A 477 -3.97 9.42 -0.78
C HIS A 477 -2.83 10.32 -0.29
N ASN A 478 -2.30 10.12 0.92
CA ASN A 478 -1.16 10.90 1.42
C ASN A 478 0.15 10.63 0.64
N ILE A 479 0.26 9.47 -0.01
CA ILE A 479 1.45 9.03 -0.76
C ILE A 479 1.17 8.99 -2.26
N LEU A 480 -0.09 8.81 -2.67
CA LEU A 480 -0.44 8.58 -4.07
C LEU A 480 -1.16 9.77 -4.70
N SER A 481 -1.19 10.92 -4.00
CA SER A 481 -1.84 12.12 -4.51
C SER A 481 -1.12 12.70 -5.73
N ASP A 482 -1.89 13.02 -6.77
CA ASP A 482 -1.43 13.78 -7.94
C ASP A 482 -1.56 15.30 -7.74
N GLN A 483 -2.29 15.77 -6.73
CA GLN A 483 -2.59 17.20 -6.54
C GLN A 483 -1.62 17.97 -5.62
N SER A 484 -0.48 17.40 -5.21
CA SER A 484 0.47 18.11 -4.35
C SER A 484 1.12 19.28 -5.10
N ARG A 485 0.61 20.50 -4.87
CA ARG A 485 1.04 21.74 -5.53
C ARG A 485 2.41 22.27 -5.11
N ASN A 486 3.01 21.72 -4.05
CA ASN A 486 4.23 22.22 -3.41
C ASN A 486 5.44 21.27 -3.47
N ASP A 487 5.32 20.12 -4.12
CA ASP A 487 6.44 19.19 -4.25
C ASP A 487 7.33 19.57 -5.45
N ASN A 488 8.64 19.38 -5.34
CA ASN A 488 9.51 19.40 -6.51
C ASN A 488 8.97 18.39 -7.53
N THR A 489 8.71 18.83 -8.76
CA THR A 489 8.09 18.01 -9.82
C THR A 489 8.78 16.66 -9.97
N SER A 490 10.11 16.64 -9.95
CA SER A 490 10.91 15.41 -10.05
C SER A 490 10.68 14.40 -8.90
N TRP A 491 10.42 14.85 -7.67
CA TRP A 491 10.13 13.94 -6.55
C TRP A 491 8.76 13.30 -6.73
N LYS A 492 7.76 14.12 -7.04
CA LYS A 492 6.39 13.68 -7.29
C LYS A 492 6.34 12.65 -8.41
N ASP A 493 7.00 12.95 -9.53
CA ASP A 493 7.03 12.09 -10.70
C ASP A 493 7.64 10.72 -10.37
N TYR A 494 8.76 10.69 -9.63
CA TYR A 494 9.39 9.43 -9.24
C TYR A 494 8.56 8.62 -8.25
N ARG A 495 7.96 9.28 -7.26
CA ARG A 495 7.05 8.63 -6.29
C ARG A 495 5.92 7.94 -7.04
N LEU A 496 5.20 8.67 -7.88
CA LEU A 496 4.08 8.12 -8.64
C LEU A 496 4.55 7.05 -9.62
N SER A 497 5.65 7.27 -10.36
CA SER A 497 6.18 6.27 -11.29
C SER A 497 6.55 4.97 -10.60
N THR A 498 7.11 5.03 -9.40
CA THR A 498 7.46 3.84 -8.59
C THR A 498 6.21 3.03 -8.27
N PHE A 499 5.15 3.67 -7.76
CA PHE A 499 3.90 2.95 -7.46
C PHE A 499 3.17 2.48 -8.71
N GLU A 500 3.25 3.22 -9.82
CA GLU A 500 2.70 2.78 -11.10
C GLU A 500 3.42 1.56 -11.66
N GLU A 501 4.74 1.51 -11.53
CA GLU A 501 5.53 0.32 -11.88
C GLU A 501 5.14 -0.88 -11.00
N ILE A 502 5.03 -0.66 -9.67
CA ILE A 502 4.61 -1.71 -8.73
C ILE A 502 3.22 -2.25 -9.09
N ILE A 503 2.25 -1.41 -9.39
CA ILE A 503 0.88 -1.90 -9.66
C ILE A 503 0.74 -2.54 -11.05
N LYS A 504 1.58 -2.16 -12.02
CA LYS A 504 1.57 -2.74 -13.38
C LYS A 504 2.32 -4.07 -13.42
N GLU A 505 3.46 -4.17 -12.72
CA GLU A 505 4.35 -5.34 -12.81
C GLU A 505 4.35 -6.22 -11.55
N GLY A 506 3.92 -5.71 -10.40
CA GLY A 506 4.05 -6.37 -9.09
C GLY A 506 3.45 -7.77 -9.05
N ARG A 507 2.27 -7.95 -9.64
CA ARG A 507 1.61 -9.26 -9.72
C ARG A 507 2.49 -10.34 -10.38
N LYS A 508 3.29 -9.99 -11.39
CA LYS A 508 4.24 -10.92 -12.05
C LYS A 508 5.31 -11.41 -11.10
N PHE A 509 5.71 -10.57 -10.15
CA PHE A 509 6.75 -10.85 -9.15
C PHE A 509 6.17 -11.31 -7.81
N GLY A 510 4.85 -11.48 -7.67
CA GLY A 510 4.22 -11.84 -6.39
C GLY A 510 4.20 -10.69 -5.37
N PHE A 511 4.27 -9.44 -5.84
CA PHE A 511 4.15 -8.23 -5.03
C PHE A 511 2.74 -7.64 -5.18
N PHE A 512 1.99 -7.59 -4.08
CA PHE A 512 0.60 -7.18 -4.05
C PHE A 512 0.41 -5.91 -3.23
N LEU A 513 -0.49 -5.05 -3.68
CA LEU A 513 -0.81 -3.77 -3.04
C LEU A 513 -2.23 -3.82 -2.50
N THR A 514 -2.42 -3.39 -1.27
CA THR A 514 -3.72 -3.03 -0.73
C THR A 514 -3.74 -1.56 -0.37
N LEU A 515 -4.60 -0.81 -1.04
CA LEU A 515 -4.71 0.64 -0.86
C LEU A 515 -6.01 0.96 -0.14
N SER A 516 -5.92 1.54 1.06
CA SER A 516 -7.10 2.14 1.70
C SER A 516 -7.05 3.65 1.61
N SER A 517 -8.17 4.29 1.27
CA SER A 517 -8.22 5.75 1.17
C SER A 517 -9.63 6.31 1.30
N GLN A 518 -9.74 7.49 1.91
CA GLN A 518 -10.98 8.26 1.95
C GLN A 518 -11.18 9.23 0.78
N ARG A 519 -10.15 9.44 -0.04
CA ARG A 519 -10.19 10.34 -1.20
C ARG A 519 -9.70 9.59 -2.43
N PRO A 520 -10.51 8.70 -3.02
CA PRO A 520 -10.13 8.04 -4.27
C PRO A 520 -9.84 9.06 -5.38
N ALA A 521 -10.51 10.22 -5.38
CA ALA A 521 -10.26 11.27 -6.39
C ALA A 521 -8.86 11.87 -6.37
N ASP A 522 -8.15 11.76 -5.24
CA ASP A 522 -6.79 12.29 -5.13
C ASP A 522 -5.75 11.28 -5.67
N ILE A 523 -6.09 9.99 -5.75
CA ILE A 523 -5.20 8.92 -6.22
C ILE A 523 -5.09 8.97 -7.75
N SER A 524 -3.88 8.73 -8.27
CA SER A 524 -3.64 8.61 -9.72
C SER A 524 -4.64 7.64 -10.38
N PRO A 525 -5.37 8.07 -11.44
CA PRO A 525 -6.27 7.21 -12.20
C PRO A 525 -5.58 5.96 -12.76
N THR A 526 -4.30 6.08 -13.12
CA THR A 526 -3.47 4.95 -13.56
C THR A 526 -3.42 3.87 -12.47
N LEU A 527 -3.22 4.26 -11.21
CA LEU A 527 -3.20 3.31 -10.09
C LEU A 527 -4.57 2.68 -9.86
N LEU A 528 -5.63 3.49 -9.83
CA LEU A 528 -6.99 2.97 -9.61
C LEU A 528 -7.43 1.98 -10.69
N SER A 529 -7.08 2.21 -11.96
CA SER A 529 -7.42 1.31 -13.07
C SER A 529 -6.73 -0.06 -13.02
N GLN A 530 -5.67 -0.20 -12.21
CA GLN A 530 -4.91 -1.44 -12.03
C GLN A 530 -5.26 -2.17 -10.72
N VAL A 531 -6.13 -1.60 -9.89
CA VAL A 531 -6.72 -2.31 -8.75
C VAL A 531 -7.77 -3.29 -9.29
N HIS A 532 -7.77 -4.52 -8.77
CA HIS A 532 -8.57 -5.62 -9.31
C HIS A 532 -9.82 -5.90 -8.48
N ASN A 533 -9.72 -5.78 -7.16
CA ASN A 533 -10.80 -6.03 -6.22
C ASN A 533 -10.99 -4.85 -5.29
N PHE A 534 -12.25 -4.48 -5.03
CA PHE A 534 -12.62 -3.25 -4.36
C PHE A 534 -13.63 -3.52 -3.25
N PHE A 535 -13.41 -2.86 -2.10
CA PHE A 535 -14.40 -2.64 -1.06
C PHE A 535 -14.79 -1.16 -1.08
N LEU A 536 -16.01 -0.88 -1.52
CA LEU A 536 -16.55 0.47 -1.62
C LEU A 536 -17.52 0.71 -0.47
N HIS A 537 -17.05 1.38 0.57
CA HIS A 537 -17.87 1.92 1.64
C HIS A 537 -18.58 3.19 1.20
N LYS A 538 -19.34 3.79 2.13
CA LYS A 538 -20.05 5.06 1.90
C LYS A 538 -19.15 6.13 1.29
N LEU A 539 -19.51 6.60 0.11
CA LEU A 539 -18.88 7.72 -0.61
C LEU A 539 -19.96 8.76 -0.95
N VAL A 540 -19.72 10.01 -0.57
CA VAL A 540 -20.71 11.10 -0.71
C VAL A 540 -20.27 12.16 -1.73
N ASN A 541 -18.97 12.32 -1.92
CA ASN A 541 -18.42 13.33 -2.82
C ASN A 541 -18.60 12.90 -4.29
N GLU A 542 -19.16 13.79 -5.11
CA GLU A 542 -19.41 13.54 -6.53
C GLU A 542 -18.14 13.24 -7.32
N ARG A 543 -17.02 13.90 -7.03
CA ARG A 543 -15.74 13.65 -7.71
C ARG A 543 -15.23 12.25 -7.43
N ASP A 544 -15.34 11.82 -6.17
CA ASP A 544 -14.96 10.47 -5.75
C ASP A 544 -15.84 9.43 -6.46
N LEU A 545 -17.16 9.64 -6.51
CA LEU A 545 -18.09 8.76 -7.21
C LEU A 545 -17.82 8.70 -8.73
N GLN A 546 -17.45 9.81 -9.36
CA GLN A 546 -17.11 9.85 -10.78
C GLN A 546 -15.81 9.11 -11.09
N ILE A 547 -14.77 9.29 -10.26
CA ILE A 547 -13.49 8.60 -10.46
C ILE A 547 -13.65 7.09 -10.27
N ILE A 548 -14.42 6.67 -9.28
CA ILE A 548 -14.77 5.26 -9.07
C ILE A 548 -15.53 4.70 -10.28
N ASP A 549 -16.54 5.41 -10.80
CA ASP A 549 -17.32 5.00 -11.97
C ASP A 549 -16.46 4.85 -13.24
N ASN A 550 -15.56 5.80 -13.47
CA ASN A 550 -14.69 5.78 -14.64
C ASN A 550 -13.59 4.71 -14.54
N SER A 551 -13.21 4.32 -13.32
CA SER A 551 -12.14 3.33 -13.09
C SER A 551 -12.64 1.90 -12.99
N LEU A 552 -13.92 1.69 -12.65
CA LEU A 552 -14.50 0.39 -12.38
C LEU A 552 -15.47 -0.06 -13.48
N SER A 553 -15.06 -1.01 -14.31
CA SER A 553 -15.96 -1.65 -15.28
C SER A 553 -16.96 -2.63 -14.65
N THR A 554 -16.67 -3.13 -13.45
CA THR A 554 -17.45 -4.17 -12.77
C THR A 554 -18.61 -3.62 -11.94
N LEU A 555 -18.62 -2.32 -11.64
CA LEU A 555 -19.66 -1.71 -10.80
C LEU A 555 -20.87 -1.31 -11.66
N ASP A 556 -22.02 -1.91 -11.40
CA ASP A 556 -23.26 -1.56 -12.09
C ASP A 556 -23.89 -0.24 -11.57
N ARG A 557 -24.74 0.39 -12.40
CA ARG A 557 -25.39 1.67 -12.07
C ARG A 557 -26.25 1.64 -10.81
N VAL A 558 -26.88 0.50 -10.51
CA VAL A 558 -27.76 0.33 -9.34
C VAL A 558 -26.90 0.24 -8.08
N SER A 559 -25.82 -0.53 -8.12
CA SER A 559 -24.84 -0.62 -7.03
C SER A 559 -24.20 0.75 -6.76
N LYS A 560 -23.85 1.50 -7.82
CA LYS A 560 -23.30 2.85 -7.68
C LYS A 560 -24.27 3.82 -6.99
N SER A 561 -25.56 3.80 -7.35
CA SER A 561 -26.53 4.73 -6.76
C SER A 561 -26.79 4.47 -5.27
N MET A 562 -26.42 3.28 -4.76
CA MET A 562 -26.51 2.94 -3.35
C MET A 562 -25.34 3.47 -2.52
N LEU A 563 -24.16 3.72 -3.10
CA LEU A 563 -22.95 4.13 -2.39
C LEU A 563 -23.16 5.31 -1.41
N PRO A 564 -23.88 6.40 -1.77
CA PRO A 564 -24.10 7.52 -0.85
C PRO A 564 -25.01 7.17 0.34
N GLY A 565 -25.87 6.16 0.18
CA GLY A 565 -26.86 5.73 1.17
C GLY A 565 -26.38 4.62 2.11
N LEU A 566 -25.17 4.07 1.91
CA LEU A 566 -24.65 3.00 2.74
C LEU A 566 -24.44 3.45 4.20
N SER A 567 -24.84 2.58 5.13
CA SER A 567 -24.53 2.75 6.55
C SER A 567 -23.08 2.37 6.85
N GLN A 568 -22.57 2.81 8.01
CA GLN A 568 -21.25 2.41 8.50
C GLN A 568 -21.14 0.88 8.59
N GLY A 569 -19.98 0.35 8.18
CA GLY A 569 -19.70 -1.09 8.17
C GLY A 569 -20.29 -1.84 6.96
N ILE A 570 -21.17 -1.20 6.18
CA ILE A 570 -21.70 -1.76 4.94
C ILE A 570 -20.86 -1.27 3.75
N CYS A 571 -20.42 -2.21 2.92
CA CYS A 571 -19.68 -1.92 1.70
C CYS A 571 -20.18 -2.74 0.51
N ILE A 572 -19.85 -2.28 -0.69
CA ILE A 572 -20.00 -3.04 -1.93
C ILE A 572 -18.65 -3.66 -2.25
N ILE A 573 -18.61 -4.99 -2.35
CA ILE A 573 -17.44 -5.73 -2.84
C ILE A 573 -17.64 -5.98 -4.33
N THR A 574 -16.66 -5.60 -5.15
CA THR A 574 -16.68 -5.82 -6.60
C THR A 574 -15.26 -6.05 -7.12
N GLY A 575 -15.10 -6.71 -8.26
CA GLY A 575 -13.77 -6.96 -8.83
C GLY A 575 -13.69 -8.26 -9.61
N THR A 576 -12.47 -8.64 -9.99
CA THR A 576 -12.23 -9.84 -10.82
C THR A 576 -12.46 -11.16 -10.08
N ALA A 577 -12.38 -11.15 -8.74
CA ALA A 577 -12.65 -12.32 -7.91
C ALA A 577 -14.15 -12.65 -7.78
N LEU A 578 -15.02 -11.70 -8.15
CA LEU A 578 -16.48 -11.84 -8.07
C LEU A 578 -17.10 -11.78 -9.46
N SER A 579 -18.15 -12.55 -9.69
CA SER A 579 -18.96 -12.47 -10.91
C SER A 579 -19.90 -11.28 -10.89
N LEU A 580 -20.37 -10.88 -9.71
CA LEU A 580 -21.30 -9.77 -9.52
C LEU A 580 -20.94 -8.97 -8.26
N PRO A 581 -21.20 -7.64 -8.25
CA PRO A 581 -21.07 -6.84 -7.03
C PRO A 581 -21.95 -7.37 -5.89
N MET A 582 -21.40 -7.38 -4.68
CA MET A 582 -22.08 -7.87 -3.48
C MET A 582 -22.13 -6.78 -2.41
N ILE A 583 -23.29 -6.56 -1.81
CA ILE A 583 -23.45 -5.64 -0.68
C ILE A 583 -23.28 -6.43 0.61
N VAL A 584 -22.30 -6.05 1.42
CA VAL A 584 -21.86 -6.81 2.58
C VAL A 584 -21.82 -5.93 3.82
N ASN A 585 -22.43 -6.41 4.89
CA ASN A 585 -22.18 -5.91 6.23
C ASN A 585 -20.93 -6.61 6.78
N VAL A 586 -19.84 -5.86 6.95
CA VAL A 586 -18.55 -6.39 7.40
C VAL A 586 -18.59 -6.58 8.91
N ASP A 587 -18.32 -7.80 9.36
CA ASP A 587 -18.37 -8.12 10.79
C ASP A 587 -17.22 -7.43 11.54
N PHE A 588 -17.52 -6.93 12.73
CA PHE A 588 -16.49 -6.60 13.70
C PHE A 588 -15.92 -7.88 14.31
N ILE A 589 -14.64 -7.84 14.68
CA ILE A 589 -14.06 -8.90 15.51
C ILE A 589 -14.70 -8.80 16.90
N SER A 590 -15.17 -9.93 17.43
CA SER A 590 -15.91 -9.97 18.70
C SER A 590 -15.09 -9.40 19.86
N ASP A 591 -13.81 -9.76 19.93
CA ASP A 591 -12.87 -9.22 20.90
C ASP A 591 -12.44 -7.80 20.49
N LYS A 592 -12.79 -6.81 21.33
CA LYS A 592 -12.43 -5.40 21.12
C LYS A 592 -10.91 -5.15 21.19
N THR A 593 -10.16 -5.94 21.95
CA THR A 593 -8.71 -5.75 22.12
C THR A 593 -7.92 -6.09 20.85
N LEU A 594 -8.54 -6.84 19.93
CA LEU A 594 -7.99 -7.18 18.63
C LEU A 594 -8.34 -6.16 17.55
N ARG A 595 -9.28 -5.23 17.80
CA ARG A 595 -9.75 -4.26 16.80
C ARG A 595 -8.72 -3.15 16.56
N PRO A 596 -8.72 -2.51 15.38
CA PRO A 596 -7.93 -1.31 15.18
C PRO A 596 -8.38 -0.21 16.15
N GLN A 597 -7.44 0.57 16.65
CA GLN A 597 -7.68 1.73 17.53
C GLN A 597 -8.21 2.94 16.74
N SER A 598 -9.25 2.70 15.94
CA SER A 598 -9.92 3.66 15.07
C SER A 598 -11.22 4.22 15.68
N ASP A 599 -11.64 3.65 16.81
CA ASP A 599 -12.86 4.08 17.50
C ASP A 599 -12.72 5.52 17.98
N THR A 600 -13.80 6.30 17.86
CA THR A 600 -13.82 7.69 18.30
C THR A 600 -13.56 7.74 19.81
N VAL A 601 -12.68 8.64 20.25
CA VAL A 601 -12.41 8.84 21.68
C VAL A 601 -13.73 9.07 22.41
N ASP A 602 -14.05 8.23 23.39
CA ASP A 602 -15.17 8.47 24.28
C ASP A 602 -14.80 9.66 25.18
N LEU A 603 -15.31 10.83 24.81
CA LEU A 603 -15.04 12.06 25.54
C LEU A 603 -15.58 12.00 26.97
N VAL A 604 -16.66 11.25 27.23
CA VAL A 604 -17.21 11.13 28.58
C VAL A 604 -16.28 10.29 29.43
N GLU A 605 -15.80 9.16 28.92
CA GLU A 605 -14.81 8.34 29.63
C GLU A 605 -13.52 9.14 29.89
N ALA A 606 -13.03 9.87 28.88
CA ALA A 606 -11.81 10.68 28.98
C ALA A 606 -11.95 11.90 29.90
N TRP A 607 -13.17 12.42 30.12
CA TRP A 607 -13.41 13.54 31.04
C TRP A 607 -13.72 13.09 32.46
N VAL A 608 -14.15 11.84 32.66
CA VAL A 608 -14.51 11.29 33.98
C VAL A 608 -13.35 10.55 34.63
N ASN A 609 -12.49 9.90 33.86
CA ASN A 609 -11.32 9.19 34.38
C ASN A 609 -10.07 10.11 34.29
N GLU A 610 -9.49 10.45 35.45
CA GLU A 610 -8.22 11.20 35.59
C GLU A 610 -6.99 10.41 35.12
#